data_AF-A0A2E6I7K7-F1
#
_entry.id   AF-A0A2E6I7K7-F1
#
_cell.length_a   1.000
_cell.length_b   1.000
_cell.length_c   1.000
_cell.angle_alpha   90.00
_cell.angle_beta   90.00
_cell.angle_gamma   90.00
#
_symmetry.space_group_name_H-M   'P 1'
#
loop_
_entity.id
_entity.type
_entity.pdbx_description
1 polymer ?
#
loop_
_entity_poly.entity_id
_entity_poly.type
_entity_poly.pdbx_seq_one_letter_code
_entity_poly.pdbx_strand_id
1 'polypeptide(L)'
;MSNEQYVYLGNITPEVSRKSSLVREDKRTVTIRQAGLTLTSKGDGSTLRLVDQRGKGKLLSIKIVTDNPYAQLLLELDDWRNDGETAAELLYGGTGKQDYGLYAMGGGNPATGYTLMYTPMGGESFDGRLRIALRNRLPTTNKVYGNANRTNFGGNLPIPVINGHSAGDSFSAPAFANESLEDIASAMATPHFGKPYMASRINSAALGASTKVGIDHPYVGLAGKPTFTKANLNFGVTSGSLDTVHTTFFAPRTSSGDNTFSQLIFLTNIAGDALTTVTHNFVVGQKLFFRDGGTIFFAGEVTAIDEPSGDALTATVPTATFGSVLTGASQAKALQLTVSPGLENPPGPVTTSYTSSTPDGIGTIVSQAETDPIIAIKSIEIKYQLEVSYDG
;
A
#
# COMPACT_ATOMS: atom_id res chain seq x y z
N MET A 1 0.73 7.04 -24.08
CA MET A 1 0.18 8.40 -23.87
C MET A 1 -0.89 8.66 -24.92
N SER A 2 -2.14 8.64 -24.50
CA SER A 2 -3.29 9.24 -25.21
C SER A 2 -4.28 9.66 -24.13
N ASN A 3 -4.12 10.88 -23.62
CA ASN A 3 -5.04 11.51 -22.67
C ASN A 3 -6.28 11.94 -23.43
N GLU A 4 -7.19 11.02 -23.71
CA GLU A 4 -8.47 11.38 -24.31
C GLU A 4 -9.42 11.87 -23.21
N GLN A 5 -9.40 13.19 -22.99
CA GLN A 5 -10.34 13.90 -22.14
C GLN A 5 -11.67 14.03 -22.88
N TYR A 6 -12.61 13.12 -22.62
CA TYR A 6 -13.96 13.22 -23.15
C TYR A 6 -14.78 14.21 -22.31
N VAL A 7 -15.05 15.40 -22.87
CA VAL A 7 -16.02 16.36 -22.33
C VAL A 7 -17.34 16.14 -23.05
N TYR A 8 -18.35 15.60 -22.35
CA TYR A 8 -19.70 15.49 -22.90
C TYR A 8 -20.49 16.75 -22.53
N LEU A 9 -20.85 17.53 -23.56
CA LEU A 9 -21.80 18.64 -23.45
C LEU A 9 -23.22 18.08 -23.62
N GLY A 10 -23.96 18.02 -22.52
CA GLY A 10 -25.36 17.59 -22.50
C GLY A 10 -26.33 18.78 -22.66
N ASN A 11 -27.32 18.57 -23.53
CA ASN A 11 -28.43 19.44 -23.96
C ASN A 11 -28.07 20.58 -24.93
N ILE A 12 -28.60 20.46 -26.16
CA ILE A 12 -28.59 21.46 -27.25
C ILE A 12 -29.98 22.11 -27.38
N THR A 13 -30.88 21.92 -26.41
CA THR A 13 -32.20 22.54 -26.41
C THR A 13 -32.10 23.92 -25.77
N PRO A 14 -32.15 25.01 -26.55
CA PRO A 14 -32.02 26.35 -25.99
C PRO A 14 -33.23 26.72 -25.13
N GLU A 15 -33.00 27.28 -23.95
CA GLU A 15 -34.06 27.97 -23.20
C GLU A 15 -34.53 29.20 -24.00
N VAL A 16 -35.85 29.35 -24.14
CA VAL A 16 -36.49 30.42 -24.91
C VAL A 16 -36.37 31.73 -24.14
N SER A 17 -35.85 32.80 -24.78
CA SER A 17 -35.69 34.10 -24.15
C SER A 17 -37.03 34.63 -23.64
N ARG A 18 -37.12 34.94 -22.35
CA ARG A 18 -38.26 35.69 -21.80
C ARG A 18 -38.24 37.07 -22.45
N LYS A 19 -39.40 37.57 -22.90
CA LYS A 19 -39.60 38.82 -23.66
C LYS A 19 -39.05 40.11 -23.00
N SER A 20 -38.35 40.03 -21.88
CA SER A 20 -37.77 41.14 -21.13
C SER A 20 -36.24 41.08 -20.96
N SER A 21 -35.53 40.05 -21.47
CA SER A 21 -34.06 40.03 -21.43
C SER A 21 -33.47 40.23 -22.82
N LEU A 22 -32.61 41.24 -22.97
CA LEU A 22 -31.73 41.43 -24.14
C LEU A 22 -30.62 40.37 -24.21
N VAL A 23 -30.46 39.60 -23.13
CA VAL A 23 -29.44 38.55 -22.95
C VAL A 23 -30.11 37.18 -23.09
N ARG A 24 -29.50 36.32 -23.91
CA ARG A 24 -29.87 34.90 -24.00
C ARG A 24 -29.02 34.11 -23.02
N GLU A 25 -29.66 33.56 -22.00
CA GLU A 25 -29.05 32.63 -21.06
C GLU A 25 -29.17 31.20 -21.61
N ASP A 26 -28.04 30.55 -21.89
CA ASP A 26 -27.98 29.13 -22.24
C ASP A 26 -27.38 28.34 -21.09
N LYS A 27 -28.09 27.31 -20.61
CA LYS A 27 -27.63 26.43 -19.52
C LYS A 27 -27.10 25.14 -20.10
N ARG A 28 -25.79 24.95 -20.02
CA ARG A 28 -25.12 23.75 -20.54
C ARG A 28 -24.73 22.82 -19.44
N THR A 29 -25.16 21.56 -19.51
CA THR A 29 -24.72 20.54 -18.56
C THR A 29 -23.42 19.93 -19.06
N VAL A 30 -22.36 20.02 -18.26
CA VAL A 30 -21.06 19.41 -18.52
C VAL A 30 -20.93 18.17 -17.65
N THR A 31 -20.61 17.04 -18.28
CA THR A 31 -20.24 15.81 -17.58
C THR A 31 -18.81 15.43 -17.92
N ILE A 32 -17.98 15.30 -16.89
CA ILE A 32 -16.60 14.81 -17.00
C ILE A 32 -16.56 13.40 -16.45
N ARG A 33 -16.04 12.47 -17.25
CA ARG A 33 -15.79 11.08 -16.85
C ARG A 33 -14.36 10.70 -17.17
N GLN A 34 -13.63 10.25 -16.16
CA GLN A 34 -12.23 9.81 -16.29
C GLN A 34 -12.03 8.55 -15.45
N ALA A 35 -11.10 7.69 -15.86
CA ALA A 35 -10.77 6.44 -15.18
C ALA A 35 -9.32 6.05 -15.48
N GLY A 36 -8.75 5.19 -14.65
CA GLY A 36 -7.39 4.66 -14.87
C GLY A 36 -6.27 5.69 -14.71
N LEU A 37 -6.51 6.77 -13.95
CA LEU A 37 -5.48 7.78 -13.66
C LEU A 37 -4.69 7.38 -12.42
N THR A 38 -3.50 7.95 -12.27
CA THR A 38 -2.67 7.79 -11.07
C THR A 38 -2.34 9.16 -10.48
N LEU A 39 -2.20 9.21 -9.16
CA LEU A 39 -1.87 10.41 -8.41
C LEU A 39 -0.63 10.15 -7.55
N THR A 40 0.50 10.67 -8.01
CA THR A 40 1.79 10.64 -7.28
C THR A 40 1.70 11.45 -5.98
N SER A 41 2.55 11.17 -5.01
CA SER A 41 2.72 12.00 -3.81
C SER A 41 3.73 13.14 -4.00
N LYS A 42 4.48 13.14 -5.12
CA LYS A 42 5.65 13.98 -5.34
C LYS A 42 5.42 15.13 -6.32
N GLY A 43 6.10 16.23 -6.05
CA GLY A 43 6.19 17.39 -6.94
C GLY A 43 4.83 17.96 -7.38
N ASP A 44 4.81 18.54 -8.57
CA ASP A 44 3.60 19.14 -9.15
C ASP A 44 2.53 18.11 -9.52
N GLY A 45 2.93 16.84 -9.69
CA GLY A 45 2.01 15.72 -9.91
C GLY A 45 1.21 15.32 -8.67
N SER A 46 1.55 15.85 -7.48
CA SER A 46 0.84 15.58 -6.23
C SER A 46 -0.60 16.09 -6.22
N THR A 47 -0.96 16.96 -7.16
CA THR A 47 -2.30 17.50 -7.33
C THR A 47 -2.78 17.35 -8.76
N LEU A 48 -3.86 16.59 -8.95
CA LEU A 48 -4.55 16.46 -10.23
C LEU A 48 -5.72 17.44 -10.28
N ARG A 49 -5.65 18.43 -11.18
CA ARG A 49 -6.77 19.36 -11.42
C ARG A 49 -7.77 18.72 -12.37
N LEU A 50 -9.01 18.57 -11.92
CA LEU A 50 -10.09 17.95 -12.69
C LEU A 50 -10.97 19.01 -13.37
N VAL A 51 -11.24 20.09 -12.66
CA VAL A 51 -11.99 21.25 -13.13
C VAL A 51 -11.31 22.51 -12.62
N ASP A 52 -11.14 23.49 -13.49
CA ASP A 52 -10.78 24.87 -13.12
C ASP A 52 -11.48 25.77 -14.14
N GLN A 53 -12.69 26.20 -13.79
CA GLN A 53 -13.57 26.98 -14.65
C GLN A 53 -13.92 28.29 -13.96
N ARG A 54 -14.04 29.36 -14.76
CA ARG A 54 -14.55 30.65 -14.31
C ARG A 54 -15.90 30.93 -14.94
N GLY A 55 -16.72 31.69 -14.24
CA GLY A 55 -18.05 32.07 -14.67
C GLY A 55 -19.12 31.51 -13.74
N LYS A 56 -20.36 31.63 -14.19
CA LYS A 56 -21.54 31.32 -13.41
C LYS A 56 -22.11 29.95 -13.75
N GLY A 57 -22.66 29.25 -12.78
CA GLY A 57 -23.15 27.90 -12.97
C GLY A 57 -23.63 27.22 -11.71
N LYS A 58 -23.82 25.90 -11.83
CA LYS A 58 -24.31 25.05 -10.75
C LYS A 58 -23.62 23.70 -10.71
N LEU A 59 -22.91 23.38 -9.63
CA LEU A 59 -22.33 22.06 -9.38
C LEU A 59 -23.44 21.08 -8.99
N LEU A 60 -23.62 20.01 -9.77
CA LEU A 60 -24.68 19.02 -9.54
C LEU A 60 -24.19 17.81 -8.73
N SER A 61 -23.03 17.25 -9.10
CA SER A 61 -22.48 16.11 -8.39
C SER A 61 -20.99 15.92 -8.64
N ILE A 62 -20.29 15.42 -7.63
CA ILE A 62 -18.94 14.86 -7.72
C ILE A 62 -19.01 13.43 -7.22
N LYS A 63 -18.43 12.49 -7.96
CA LYS A 63 -18.17 11.12 -7.52
C LYS A 63 -16.76 10.73 -7.92
N ILE A 64 -15.95 10.34 -6.95
CA ILE A 64 -14.56 9.96 -7.16
C ILE A 64 -14.34 8.63 -6.46
N VAL A 65 -13.78 7.66 -7.18
CA VAL A 65 -13.45 6.33 -6.67
C VAL A 65 -11.95 6.13 -6.79
N THR A 66 -11.31 5.84 -5.67
CA THR A 66 -9.87 5.61 -5.56
C THR A 66 -9.57 4.25 -4.95
N ASP A 67 -8.38 3.70 -5.13
CA ASP A 67 -7.95 2.48 -4.45
C ASP A 67 -7.43 2.72 -3.02
N ASN A 68 -7.33 3.98 -2.59
CA ASN A 68 -6.78 4.40 -1.30
C ASN A 68 -7.64 5.50 -0.65
N PRO A 69 -8.03 5.37 0.63
CA PRO A 69 -8.98 6.28 1.25
C PRO A 69 -8.40 7.66 1.60
N TYR A 70 -7.09 7.88 1.46
CA TYR A 70 -6.40 9.11 1.85
C TYR A 70 -6.19 10.11 0.71
N ALA A 71 -6.77 9.88 -0.47
CA ALA A 71 -6.85 10.90 -1.51
C ALA A 71 -7.70 12.08 -1.03
N GLN A 72 -7.13 13.29 -1.07
CA GLN A 72 -7.81 14.52 -0.66
C GLN A 72 -8.56 15.15 -1.83
N LEU A 73 -9.84 15.40 -1.64
CA LEU A 73 -10.64 16.22 -2.54
C LEU A 73 -10.57 17.69 -2.12
N LEU A 74 -10.06 18.52 -3.02
CA LEU A 74 -10.07 19.98 -2.94
C LEU A 74 -11.20 20.51 -3.82
N LEU A 75 -12.13 21.24 -3.21
CA LEU A 75 -13.27 21.88 -3.82
C LEU A 75 -13.25 23.37 -3.46
N GLU A 76 -13.30 24.19 -4.49
CA GLU A 76 -13.40 25.65 -4.41
C GLU A 76 -14.63 26.07 -5.22
N LEU A 77 -15.57 26.72 -4.54
CA LEU A 77 -16.78 27.33 -5.07
C LEU A 77 -16.74 28.80 -4.66
N ASP A 78 -16.34 29.66 -5.58
CA ASP A 78 -16.13 31.09 -5.35
C ASP A 78 -15.20 31.36 -4.14
N ASP A 79 -15.73 32.01 -3.12
CA ASP A 79 -15.01 32.35 -1.88
C ASP A 79 -14.95 31.17 -0.90
N TRP A 80 -15.76 30.13 -1.10
CA TRP A 80 -15.77 28.95 -0.24
C TRP A 80 -14.78 27.90 -0.74
N ARG A 81 -14.02 27.32 0.20
CA ARG A 81 -13.06 26.25 -0.06
C ARG A 81 -13.15 25.22 1.05
N ASN A 82 -13.03 23.94 0.69
CA ASN A 82 -12.69 22.93 1.68
C ASN A 82 -11.15 22.84 1.83
N ASP A 83 -10.67 22.55 3.03
CA ASP A 83 -9.23 22.42 3.31
C ASP A 83 -8.63 21.07 2.87
N GLY A 84 -9.37 20.33 2.04
CA GLY A 84 -9.07 18.98 1.60
C GLY A 84 -9.69 17.93 2.51
N GLU A 85 -10.60 17.13 1.96
CA GLU A 85 -11.28 16.06 2.70
C GLU A 85 -11.00 14.70 2.06
N THR A 86 -10.81 13.69 2.90
CA THR A 86 -10.52 12.31 2.49
C THR A 86 -11.67 11.36 2.77
N ALA A 87 -11.71 10.23 2.05
CA ALA A 87 -12.68 9.18 2.36
C ALA A 87 -12.43 8.63 3.77
N ALA A 88 -11.16 8.55 4.19
CA ALA A 88 -10.78 8.12 5.53
C ALA A 88 -11.43 9.00 6.62
N GLU A 89 -11.32 10.32 6.51
CA GLU A 89 -11.94 11.24 7.48
C GLU A 89 -13.46 11.08 7.56
N LEU A 90 -14.13 10.94 6.42
CA LEU A 90 -15.58 10.85 6.36
C LEU A 90 -16.11 9.49 6.82
N LEU A 91 -15.38 8.40 6.55
CA LEU A 91 -15.73 7.05 7.01
C LEU A 91 -15.45 6.85 8.50
N TYR A 92 -14.31 7.37 8.99
CA TYR A 92 -13.81 7.07 10.33
C TYR A 92 -14.04 8.19 11.34
N GLY A 93 -14.37 9.40 10.88
CA GLY A 93 -14.66 10.57 11.70
C GLY A 93 -16.04 10.55 12.37
N GLY A 94 -16.90 9.58 12.07
CA GLY A 94 -18.21 9.41 12.71
C GLY A 94 -19.23 10.51 12.37
N THR A 95 -18.87 11.45 11.50
CA THR A 95 -19.83 12.36 10.88
C THR A 95 -20.52 11.60 9.76
N GLY A 96 -21.52 10.79 10.12
CA GLY A 96 -22.45 10.23 9.15
C GLY A 96 -22.93 11.33 8.20
N LYS A 97 -23.21 10.93 6.95
CA LYS A 97 -23.73 11.72 5.83
C LYS A 97 -24.22 13.10 6.29
N GLN A 98 -23.34 14.11 6.27
CA GLN A 98 -23.80 15.45 6.60
C GLN A 98 -24.79 15.82 5.49
N ASP A 99 -26.02 16.17 5.87
CA ASP A 99 -27.15 16.34 4.94
C ASP A 99 -26.90 17.40 3.83
N TYR A 100 -25.76 18.10 3.87
CA TYR A 100 -25.34 19.12 2.93
C TYR A 100 -23.83 19.10 2.59
N GLY A 101 -23.14 17.98 2.84
CA GLY A 101 -21.68 17.89 2.76
C GLY A 101 -21.12 16.83 1.84
N LEU A 102 -19.80 16.86 1.64
CA LEU A 102 -19.05 15.74 1.10
C LEU A 102 -19.26 14.52 2.01
N TYR A 103 -19.41 13.34 1.42
CA TYR A 103 -19.57 12.09 2.14
C TYR A 103 -18.81 10.96 1.44
N ALA A 104 -18.49 9.92 2.20
CA ALA A 104 -17.91 8.69 1.66
C ALA A 104 -18.91 7.54 1.70
N MET A 105 -18.93 6.69 0.66
CA MET A 105 -19.74 5.47 0.70
C MET A 105 -19.06 4.42 1.58
N GLY A 106 -19.82 3.81 2.50
CA GLY A 106 -19.32 2.72 3.34
C GLY A 106 -18.97 1.46 2.56
N GLY A 107 -18.10 0.62 3.14
CA GLY A 107 -17.73 -0.68 2.56
C GLY A 107 -16.69 -0.65 1.43
N GLY A 108 -16.00 0.49 1.24
CA GLY A 108 -14.88 0.58 0.32
C GLY A 108 -13.70 -0.30 0.75
N ASN A 109 -13.04 -0.92 -0.22
CA ASN A 109 -11.76 -1.61 -0.04
C ASN A 109 -10.88 -1.31 -1.27
N PRO A 110 -9.59 -1.69 -1.30
CA PRO A 110 -8.71 -1.37 -2.44
C PRO A 110 -9.12 -2.03 -3.75
N ALA A 111 -9.89 -3.12 -3.72
CA ALA A 111 -10.37 -3.86 -4.88
C ALA A 111 -11.66 -3.24 -5.47
N THR A 112 -12.62 -2.82 -4.64
CA THR A 112 -13.87 -2.16 -5.08
C THR A 112 -13.72 -0.65 -5.21
N GLY A 113 -12.86 -0.05 -4.39
CA GLY A 113 -12.53 1.36 -4.32
C GLY A 113 -13.23 2.11 -3.17
N TYR A 114 -12.54 3.11 -2.65
CA TYR A 114 -13.05 4.10 -1.70
C TYR A 114 -13.71 5.23 -2.47
N THR A 115 -14.99 5.48 -2.19
CA THR A 115 -15.80 6.43 -2.94
C THR A 115 -16.07 7.70 -2.15
N LEU A 116 -15.63 8.84 -2.67
CA LEU A 116 -15.99 10.19 -2.24
C LEU A 116 -17.12 10.73 -3.11
N MET A 117 -18.12 11.35 -2.49
CA MET A 117 -19.28 11.91 -3.17
C MET A 117 -19.68 13.27 -2.61
N TYR A 118 -20.06 14.18 -3.51
CA TYR A 118 -20.72 15.44 -3.19
C TYR A 118 -21.96 15.54 -4.06
N THR A 119 -23.15 15.58 -3.46
CA THR A 119 -24.45 15.64 -4.19
C THR A 119 -25.40 16.63 -3.52
N PRO A 120 -25.18 17.94 -3.67
CA PRO A 120 -26.03 18.97 -3.07
C PRO A 120 -27.47 18.88 -3.61
N MET A 121 -28.45 19.03 -2.73
CA MET A 121 -29.87 18.96 -3.10
C MET A 121 -30.22 20.11 -4.06
N GLY A 122 -30.51 19.75 -5.31
CA GLY A 122 -30.82 20.71 -6.36
C GLY A 122 -29.59 21.36 -7.01
N GLY A 123 -28.37 21.08 -6.54
CA GLY A 123 -27.12 21.67 -7.03
C GLY A 123 -26.63 22.86 -6.19
N GLU A 124 -25.32 23.09 -6.16
CA GLU A 124 -24.67 24.22 -5.49
C GLU A 124 -24.28 25.28 -6.53
N SER A 125 -24.73 26.51 -6.36
CA SER A 125 -24.44 27.59 -7.33
C SER A 125 -23.03 28.14 -7.13
N PHE A 126 -22.41 28.61 -8.22
CA PHE A 126 -21.18 29.39 -8.19
C PHE A 126 -21.28 30.51 -9.24
N ASP A 127 -20.70 31.68 -8.95
CA ASP A 127 -20.81 32.89 -9.77
C ASP A 127 -19.46 33.34 -10.37
N GLY A 128 -18.34 32.89 -9.80
CA GLY A 128 -16.99 33.31 -10.15
C GLY A 128 -16.08 32.16 -10.55
N ARG A 129 -15.96 31.11 -9.73
CA ARG A 129 -15.01 30.00 -9.95
C ARG A 129 -15.53 28.67 -9.41
N LEU A 130 -15.44 27.65 -10.26
CA LEU A 130 -15.52 26.25 -9.88
C LEU A 130 -14.16 25.60 -10.07
N ARG A 131 -13.55 25.13 -8.98
CA ARG A 131 -12.33 24.32 -9.06
C ARG A 131 -12.45 23.05 -8.24
N ILE A 132 -12.13 21.94 -8.89
CA ILE A 132 -12.11 20.60 -8.32
C ILE A 132 -10.76 19.99 -8.60
N ALA A 133 -10.06 19.57 -7.56
CA ALA A 133 -8.77 18.90 -7.68
C ALA A 133 -8.65 17.75 -6.67
N LEU A 134 -7.88 16.74 -7.04
CA LEU A 134 -7.46 15.69 -6.14
C LEU A 134 -6.02 15.90 -5.73
N ARG A 135 -5.69 15.64 -4.48
CA ARG A 135 -4.35 15.76 -3.95
C ARG A 135 -3.95 14.51 -3.18
N ASN A 136 -2.72 14.07 -3.37
CA ASN A 136 -2.11 13.02 -2.57
C ASN A 136 -1.07 13.65 -1.65
N ARG A 137 -1.25 13.49 -0.34
CA ARG A 137 -0.35 13.97 0.71
C ARG A 137 0.26 12.83 1.52
N LEU A 138 0.21 11.60 1.01
CA LEU A 138 0.87 10.48 1.66
C LEU A 138 2.37 10.78 1.73
N PRO A 139 2.97 10.77 2.93
CA PRO A 139 4.41 10.91 3.04
C PRO A 139 5.10 9.64 2.51
N THR A 140 6.30 9.78 2.00
CA THR A 140 7.14 8.61 1.72
C THR A 140 7.54 7.95 3.05
N THR A 141 7.53 6.62 3.10
CA THR A 141 7.96 5.86 4.27
C THR A 141 8.62 4.55 3.88
N ASN A 142 9.65 4.17 4.62
CA ASN A 142 10.32 2.88 4.52
C ASN A 142 9.85 1.89 5.59
N LYS A 143 8.64 2.04 6.11
CA LYS A 143 8.20 1.23 7.25
C LYS A 143 6.85 0.57 7.02
N VAL A 144 6.54 0.25 5.75
CA VAL A 144 5.31 -0.46 5.37
C VAL A 144 5.39 -1.93 5.79
N TYR A 145 6.41 -2.63 5.29
CA TYR A 145 6.63 -4.05 5.53
C TYR A 145 7.72 -4.25 6.56
N GLY A 146 7.55 -5.25 7.43
CA GLY A 146 8.64 -5.67 8.31
C GLY A 146 9.03 -4.66 9.39
N ASN A 147 8.28 -3.57 9.62
CA ASN A 147 8.65 -2.56 10.61
C ASN A 147 7.45 -2.06 11.41
N ALA A 148 7.61 -2.00 12.73
CA ALA A 148 6.63 -1.39 13.63
C ALA A 148 6.66 0.12 13.47
N ASN A 149 5.52 0.72 13.12
CA ASN A 149 5.53 2.14 12.84
C ASN A 149 4.24 2.86 13.23
N ARG A 150 4.43 4.00 13.90
CA ARG A 150 3.41 5.01 14.10
C ARG A 150 3.59 6.09 13.02
N THR A 151 2.84 6.01 11.93
CA THR A 151 2.79 7.13 10.99
C THR A 151 1.81 8.17 11.52
N ASN A 152 2.33 9.31 11.97
CA ASN A 152 1.54 10.49 12.24
C ASN A 152 1.26 11.19 10.90
N PHE A 153 -0.02 11.29 10.52
CA PHE A 153 -0.42 12.09 9.38
C PHE A 153 -0.62 13.55 9.82
N GLY A 154 -0.20 14.50 8.99
CA GLY A 154 -0.50 15.90 9.23
C GLY A 154 -1.97 16.20 8.97
N GLY A 155 -2.61 16.99 9.84
CA GLY A 155 -3.95 17.56 9.59
C GLY A 155 -5.15 16.76 10.11
N ASN A 156 -5.16 16.27 11.35
CA ASN A 156 -6.28 15.54 11.97
C ASN A 156 -6.76 14.26 11.24
N LEU A 157 -6.02 13.80 10.22
CA LEU A 157 -6.33 12.57 9.50
C LEU A 157 -6.41 11.38 10.48
N PRO A 158 -7.46 10.55 10.41
CA PRO A 158 -7.57 9.34 11.22
C PRO A 158 -6.32 8.49 11.05
N ILE A 159 -5.71 8.11 12.17
CA ILE A 159 -4.52 7.27 12.15
C ILE A 159 -5.00 5.82 12.11
N PRO A 160 -4.49 5.00 11.16
CA PRO A 160 -4.74 3.57 11.18
C PRO A 160 -4.28 2.97 12.51
N VAL A 161 -5.00 1.96 12.99
CA VAL A 161 -4.57 1.22 14.17
C VAL A 161 -3.27 0.46 13.85
N ILE A 162 -2.20 0.88 14.53
CA ILE A 162 -0.84 0.35 14.46
C ILE A 162 -0.83 -1.13 14.85
N ASN A 163 -0.95 -1.99 13.87
CA ASN A 163 -0.39 -3.33 14.00
C ASN A 163 1.13 -3.20 13.86
N GLY A 164 1.92 -4.03 14.56
CA GLY A 164 3.38 -3.94 14.64
C GLY A 164 4.15 -4.00 13.32
N HIS A 165 3.44 -3.98 12.19
CA HIS A 165 3.90 -3.80 10.83
C HIS A 165 2.78 -3.04 10.11
N SER A 166 3.06 -1.92 9.44
CA SER A 166 1.99 -1.13 8.79
C SER A 166 1.21 -1.91 7.72
N ALA A 167 1.76 -3.04 7.26
CA ALA A 167 1.14 -4.05 6.43
C ALA A 167 1.24 -5.47 7.04
N GLY A 168 1.21 -5.60 8.37
CA GLY A 168 1.24 -6.92 9.04
C GLY A 168 2.58 -7.67 8.94
N ASP A 169 2.71 -8.74 9.73
CA ASP A 169 3.88 -9.61 9.79
C ASP A 169 3.86 -10.61 8.62
N SER A 170 2.68 -10.84 8.04
CA SER A 170 2.49 -11.72 6.89
C SER A 170 1.28 -11.36 6.02
N PHE A 171 1.34 -11.83 4.78
CA PHE A 171 0.24 -11.85 3.83
C PHE A 171 0.01 -13.29 3.37
N SER A 172 -1.23 -13.80 3.48
CA SER A 172 -1.56 -15.16 3.09
C SER A 172 -2.63 -15.18 2.00
N ALA A 173 -2.25 -15.73 0.85
CA ALA A 173 -3.14 -16.01 -0.26
C ALA A 173 -2.88 -17.45 -0.75
N PRO A 174 -3.48 -18.47 -0.08
CA PRO A 174 -3.18 -19.88 -0.36
C PRO A 174 -3.39 -20.28 -1.84
N ALA A 175 -4.32 -19.64 -2.54
CA ALA A 175 -4.55 -19.85 -3.97
C ALA A 175 -3.35 -19.48 -4.86
N PHE A 176 -2.42 -18.65 -4.36
CA PHE A 176 -1.23 -18.17 -5.06
C PHE A 176 0.03 -18.97 -4.67
N ALA A 177 -0.12 -20.17 -4.11
CA ALA A 177 1.02 -20.95 -3.62
C ALA A 177 2.09 -21.24 -4.69
N ASN A 178 1.69 -21.36 -5.96
CA ASN A 178 2.58 -21.62 -7.09
C ASN A 178 2.70 -20.42 -8.06
N GLU A 179 2.14 -19.26 -7.71
CA GLU A 179 2.12 -18.10 -8.58
C GLU A 179 3.40 -17.27 -8.48
N SER A 180 3.61 -16.34 -9.41
CA SER A 180 4.77 -15.48 -9.40
C SER A 180 4.73 -14.48 -8.23
N LEU A 181 5.90 -13.98 -7.82
CA LEU A 181 5.97 -12.90 -6.83
C LEU A 181 5.29 -11.61 -7.34
N GLU A 182 5.21 -11.40 -8.66
CA GLU A 182 4.51 -10.26 -9.26
C GLU A 182 2.99 -10.38 -9.13
N ASP A 183 2.44 -11.58 -9.30
CA ASP A 183 1.01 -11.84 -9.10
C ASP A 183 0.65 -11.70 -7.62
N ILE A 184 1.50 -12.19 -6.72
CA ILE A 184 1.34 -11.99 -5.27
C ILE A 184 1.40 -10.50 -4.93
N ALA A 185 2.36 -9.74 -5.48
CA ALA A 185 2.44 -8.29 -5.28
C ALA A 185 1.18 -7.56 -5.76
N SER A 186 0.60 -8.01 -6.87
CA SER A 186 -0.65 -7.46 -7.40
C SER A 186 -1.84 -7.85 -6.52
N ALA A 187 -1.89 -9.07 -6.01
CA ALA A 187 -2.90 -9.50 -5.04
C ALA A 187 -2.79 -8.74 -3.70
N MET A 188 -1.59 -8.35 -3.28
CA MET A 188 -1.37 -7.50 -2.10
C MET A 188 -1.85 -6.06 -2.30
N ALA A 189 -1.75 -5.52 -3.52
CA ALA A 189 -2.24 -4.18 -3.85
C ALA A 189 -3.77 -4.17 -4.07
N THR A 190 -4.32 -5.22 -4.67
CA THR A 190 -5.77 -5.38 -4.90
C THR A 190 -6.20 -6.75 -4.39
N PRO A 191 -6.46 -6.91 -3.08
CA PRO A 191 -6.85 -8.20 -2.52
C PRO A 191 -8.25 -8.56 -3.01
N HIS A 192 -8.32 -9.20 -4.19
CA HIS A 192 -9.57 -9.76 -4.71
C HIS A 192 -9.92 -11.08 -4.03
N PHE A 193 -8.93 -11.77 -3.42
CA PHE A 193 -9.11 -13.01 -2.67
C PHE A 193 -7.97 -13.17 -1.65
N GLY A 194 -8.23 -12.95 -0.36
CA GLY A 194 -7.24 -13.10 0.70
C GLY A 194 -7.69 -12.49 2.02
N LYS A 195 -7.15 -12.97 3.14
CA LYS A 195 -7.27 -12.23 4.40
C LYS A 195 -6.41 -10.96 4.26
N PRO A 196 -6.87 -9.78 4.68
CA PRO A 196 -6.02 -8.59 4.71
C PRO A 196 -4.77 -8.88 5.55
N TYR A 197 -3.75 -8.03 5.39
CA TYR A 197 -2.50 -8.08 6.12
C TYR A 197 -2.67 -8.56 7.57
N MET A 198 -2.07 -9.70 7.89
CA MET A 198 -2.23 -10.32 9.20
C MET A 198 -1.17 -9.77 10.13
N ALA A 199 -1.63 -9.28 11.28
CA ALA A 199 -0.77 -8.92 12.38
C ALA A 199 -0.98 -9.90 13.51
N SER A 200 0.12 -10.41 14.03
CA SER A 200 0.14 -11.30 15.20
C SER A 200 -0.32 -10.59 16.47
N ARG A 201 -0.17 -9.26 16.53
CA ARG A 201 -0.39 -8.45 17.74
C ARG A 201 -1.55 -7.48 17.59
N ILE A 202 -2.40 -7.45 18.62
CA ILE A 202 -3.44 -6.43 18.78
C ILE A 202 -2.75 -5.11 19.13
N ASN A 203 -3.13 -4.02 18.45
CA ASN A 203 -2.64 -2.69 18.78
C ASN A 203 -3.10 -2.25 20.18
N SER A 204 -2.21 -2.27 21.15
CA SER A 204 -2.49 -1.79 22.50
C SER A 204 -2.79 -0.28 22.57
N ALA A 205 -2.33 0.52 21.60
CA ALA A 205 -2.65 1.95 21.54
C ALA A 205 -4.12 2.21 21.20
N ALA A 206 -4.80 1.26 20.55
CA ALA A 206 -6.24 1.32 20.29
C ALA A 206 -7.09 0.89 21.50
N LEU A 207 -6.49 0.22 22.48
CA LEU A 207 -7.18 -0.27 23.68
C LEU A 207 -7.27 0.80 24.78
N GLY A 208 -6.48 1.89 24.70
CA GLY A 208 -6.26 2.83 25.80
C GLY A 208 -6.80 4.25 25.63
N ALA A 209 -7.35 4.63 24.49
CA ALA A 209 -7.79 6.01 24.25
C ALA A 209 -8.99 6.08 23.30
N SER A 210 -9.73 7.18 23.39
CA SER A 210 -10.77 7.66 22.46
C SER A 210 -10.27 7.89 21.01
N THR A 211 -9.17 7.23 20.62
CA THR A 211 -8.62 7.19 19.29
C THR A 211 -9.59 6.46 18.37
N LYS A 212 -10.14 7.20 17.40
CA LYS A 212 -10.97 6.60 16.35
C LYS A 212 -10.11 5.65 15.54
N VAL A 213 -10.47 4.38 15.55
CA VAL A 213 -9.78 3.32 14.83
C VAL A 213 -10.10 3.46 13.34
N GLY A 214 -9.10 3.85 12.53
CA GLY A 214 -9.19 3.67 11.09
C GLY A 214 -9.15 2.17 10.76
N ILE A 215 -10.09 1.69 9.93
CA ILE A 215 -10.15 0.27 9.56
C ILE A 215 -9.09 -0.09 8.50
N ASP A 216 -8.58 0.90 7.76
CA ASP A 216 -7.67 0.71 6.63
C ASP A 216 -6.39 1.55 6.72
N HIS A 217 -5.30 0.98 6.21
CA HIS A 217 -3.99 1.60 6.25
C HIS A 217 -3.76 2.62 5.09
N PRO A 218 -2.90 3.63 5.27
CA PRO A 218 -2.66 4.73 4.33
C PRO A 218 -1.84 4.33 3.11
N TYR A 219 -1.13 3.21 3.22
CA TYR A 219 -0.39 2.61 2.10
C TYR A 219 -1.15 1.41 1.54
N VAL A 220 -2.48 1.40 1.62
CA VAL A 220 -3.29 0.37 0.97
C VAL A 220 -3.39 0.66 -0.53
N GLY A 221 -3.72 -0.34 -1.35
CA GLY A 221 -3.78 -0.16 -2.80
C GLY A 221 -2.39 -0.13 -3.44
N LEU A 222 -2.26 0.61 -4.54
CA LEU A 222 -0.99 0.84 -5.22
C LEU A 222 0.04 1.55 -4.34
N ALA A 223 -0.39 2.36 -3.37
CA ALA A 223 0.51 3.12 -2.50
C ALA A 223 1.44 2.21 -1.67
N GLY A 224 1.00 1.01 -1.35
CA GLY A 224 1.80 0.01 -0.64
C GLY A 224 2.42 -1.06 -1.52
N LYS A 225 2.04 -1.14 -2.81
CA LYS A 225 2.40 -2.27 -3.69
C LYS A 225 3.87 -2.66 -3.52
N PRO A 226 4.17 -3.93 -3.18
CA PRO A 226 5.53 -4.36 -2.99
C PRO A 226 6.20 -4.62 -4.34
N THR A 227 7.52 -4.45 -4.37
CA THR A 227 8.40 -5.01 -5.39
C THR A 227 9.33 -5.98 -4.69
N PHE A 228 9.22 -7.25 -5.07
CA PHE A 228 10.07 -8.31 -4.54
C PHE A 228 11.31 -8.46 -5.41
N THR A 229 12.48 -8.53 -4.77
CA THR A 229 13.73 -8.88 -5.42
C THR A 229 14.23 -10.17 -4.81
N LYS A 230 14.32 -11.23 -5.61
CA LYS A 230 14.84 -12.53 -5.16
C LYS A 230 16.26 -12.36 -4.64
N ALA A 231 16.57 -13.01 -3.52
CA ALA A 231 17.96 -13.08 -3.09
C ALA A 231 18.76 -13.92 -4.09
N ASN A 232 20.04 -13.61 -4.24
CA ASN A 232 21.02 -14.59 -4.66
C ASN A 232 21.56 -15.19 -3.36
N LEU A 233 21.44 -16.50 -3.22
CA LEU A 233 22.01 -17.25 -2.11
C LEU A 233 22.57 -18.53 -2.69
N ASN A 234 23.87 -18.72 -2.55
CA ASN A 234 24.54 -19.90 -3.03
C ASN A 234 25.50 -20.39 -1.95
N PHE A 235 25.30 -21.62 -1.52
CA PHE A 235 26.23 -22.33 -0.69
C PHE A 235 27.11 -23.21 -1.60
N GLY A 236 28.39 -22.85 -1.73
CA GLY A 236 29.35 -23.61 -2.51
C GLY A 236 29.55 -25.01 -1.94
N VAL A 237 29.12 -26.03 -2.67
CA VAL A 237 29.33 -27.44 -2.33
C VAL A 237 30.57 -28.01 -3.02
N THR A 238 31.26 -28.88 -2.30
CA THR A 238 32.51 -29.51 -2.78
C THR A 238 32.28 -30.46 -3.96
N SER A 239 31.06 -30.97 -4.12
CA SER A 239 30.68 -31.98 -5.12
C SER A 239 30.43 -31.41 -6.53
N GLY A 240 30.45 -30.08 -6.71
CA GLY A 240 30.14 -29.43 -7.98
C GLY A 240 28.66 -29.51 -8.40
N SER A 241 27.81 -30.08 -7.55
CA SER A 241 26.35 -30.01 -7.71
C SER A 241 25.85 -28.61 -7.39
N LEU A 242 24.73 -28.19 -7.99
CA LEU A 242 24.07 -26.95 -7.53
C LEU A 242 23.46 -27.21 -6.15
N ASP A 243 23.61 -26.25 -5.23
CA ASP A 243 22.76 -26.21 -4.06
C ASP A 243 21.33 -25.89 -4.53
N THR A 244 20.45 -26.86 -4.38
CA THR A 244 19.10 -26.83 -4.92
C THR A 244 18.07 -26.76 -3.81
N VAL A 245 18.45 -26.76 -2.53
CA VAL A 245 17.48 -26.68 -1.45
C VAL A 245 18.08 -25.95 -0.25
N HIS A 246 17.43 -24.86 0.13
CA HIS A 246 17.75 -24.15 1.36
C HIS A 246 16.63 -24.31 2.37
N THR A 247 17.04 -24.41 3.63
CA THR A 247 16.14 -24.35 4.78
C THR A 247 16.43 -23.08 5.58
N THR A 248 15.37 -22.34 5.88
CA THR A 248 15.41 -21.18 6.76
C THR A 248 14.88 -21.55 8.14
N PHE A 249 15.63 -21.17 9.18
CA PHE A 249 15.24 -21.30 10.57
C PHE A 249 15.12 -19.92 11.22
N PHE A 250 14.10 -19.75 12.06
CA PHE A 250 13.82 -18.49 12.75
C PHE A 250 14.01 -18.69 14.25
N ALA A 251 14.99 -18.00 14.84
CA ALA A 251 15.18 -18.03 16.28
C ALA A 251 14.03 -17.37 17.04
N PRO A 252 13.84 -17.68 18.33
CA PRO A 252 12.94 -16.89 19.17
C PRO A 252 13.32 -15.40 19.10
N ARG A 253 12.32 -14.54 18.91
CA ARG A 253 12.50 -13.09 18.93
C ARG A 253 12.96 -12.65 20.32
N THR A 254 14.01 -11.85 20.38
CA THR A 254 14.54 -11.25 21.62
C THR A 254 14.10 -9.80 21.74
N SER A 255 13.91 -9.34 22.97
CA SER A 255 13.59 -7.94 23.29
C SER A 255 14.78 -7.31 23.99
N SER A 256 15.19 -6.13 23.54
CA SER A 256 16.28 -5.36 24.16
C SER A 256 15.78 -4.31 25.17
N GLY A 257 14.46 -4.25 25.43
CA GLY A 257 13.83 -3.11 26.10
C GLY A 257 13.30 -2.08 25.08
N ASP A 258 12.53 -1.10 25.55
CA ASP A 258 11.98 0.02 24.75
C ASP A 258 11.14 -0.38 23.51
N ASN A 259 10.46 -1.55 23.55
CA ASN A 259 9.77 -2.13 22.38
C ASN A 259 10.68 -2.34 21.16
N THR A 260 11.99 -2.45 21.37
CA THR A 260 12.95 -2.83 20.33
C THR A 260 13.14 -4.34 20.35
N PHE A 261 12.93 -4.96 19.19
CA PHE A 261 13.02 -6.39 19.02
C PHE A 261 14.08 -6.75 17.98
N SER A 262 14.66 -7.94 18.14
CA SER A 262 15.58 -8.53 17.18
C SER A 262 15.33 -10.03 17.07
N GLN A 263 15.65 -10.60 15.91
CA GLN A 263 15.54 -12.03 15.68
C GLN A 263 16.72 -12.50 14.84
N LEU A 264 17.30 -13.65 15.21
CA LEU A 264 18.27 -14.34 14.38
C LEU A 264 17.54 -15.25 13.38
N ILE A 265 17.98 -15.22 12.13
CA ILE A 265 17.52 -16.10 11.07
C ILE A 265 18.73 -16.84 10.53
N PHE A 266 18.61 -18.16 10.44
CA PHE A 266 19.66 -19.02 9.90
C PHE A 266 19.22 -19.56 8.55
N LEU A 267 20.10 -19.44 7.55
CA LEU A 267 19.92 -20.00 6.22
C LEU A 267 20.98 -21.07 6.00
N THR A 268 20.57 -22.28 5.63
CA THR A 268 21.46 -23.43 5.44
C THR A 268 21.05 -24.25 4.23
N ASN A 269 22.01 -24.97 3.65
CA ASN A 269 21.76 -25.99 2.64
C ASN A 269 21.22 -27.29 3.27
N ILE A 270 20.84 -28.27 2.43
CA ILE A 270 20.54 -29.64 2.90
C ILE A 270 21.80 -30.29 3.49
N ALA A 271 21.59 -31.03 4.59
CA ALA A 271 22.62 -31.79 5.31
C ALA A 271 23.44 -32.73 4.40
N GLY A 272 24.77 -32.69 4.54
CA GLY A 272 25.68 -33.70 3.94
C GLY A 272 26.89 -33.12 3.21
N ASP A 273 26.82 -31.89 2.70
CA ASP A 273 27.92 -31.26 1.95
C ASP A 273 28.71 -30.29 2.82
N ALA A 274 30.04 -30.41 2.79
CA ALA A 274 30.92 -29.43 3.41
C ALA A 274 30.79 -28.08 2.69
N LEU A 275 30.35 -27.05 3.44
CA LEU A 275 30.25 -25.68 2.96
C LEU A 275 31.65 -25.06 2.80
N THR A 276 31.97 -24.69 1.57
CA THR A 276 33.24 -24.06 1.19
C THR A 276 33.14 -22.53 1.25
N THR A 277 32.20 -21.96 0.51
CA THR A 277 31.95 -20.52 0.40
C THR A 277 30.46 -20.25 0.45
N VAL A 278 30.05 -19.14 1.06
CA VAL A 278 28.67 -18.64 0.96
C VAL A 278 28.70 -17.36 0.16
N THR A 279 27.93 -17.31 -0.92
CA THR A 279 27.76 -16.10 -1.73
C THR A 279 26.32 -15.64 -1.61
N HIS A 280 26.11 -14.36 -1.28
CA HIS A 280 24.78 -13.78 -1.24
C HIS A 280 24.76 -12.30 -1.64
N ASN A 281 23.57 -11.75 -1.83
CA ASN A 281 23.35 -10.32 -2.10
C ASN A 281 22.59 -9.58 -0.98
N PHE A 282 22.44 -10.17 0.20
CA PHE A 282 21.90 -9.48 1.37
C PHE A 282 22.80 -8.32 1.79
N VAL A 283 22.17 -7.19 2.15
CA VAL A 283 22.85 -5.99 2.65
C VAL A 283 22.12 -5.50 3.90
N VAL A 284 22.89 -5.02 4.89
CA VAL A 284 22.34 -4.34 6.07
C VAL A 284 21.49 -3.13 5.63
N GLY A 285 20.32 -2.98 6.21
CA GLY A 285 19.32 -1.97 5.87
C GLY A 285 18.24 -2.43 4.88
N GLN A 286 18.38 -3.61 4.28
CA GLN A 286 17.34 -4.17 3.41
C GLN A 286 16.26 -4.90 4.22
N LYS A 287 15.01 -4.85 3.76
CA LYS A 287 13.92 -5.61 4.37
C LYS A 287 13.80 -6.97 3.73
N LEU A 288 13.63 -7.99 4.55
CA LEU A 288 13.48 -9.37 4.09
C LEU A 288 12.02 -9.78 3.96
N PHE A 289 11.78 -10.61 2.96
CA PHE A 289 10.59 -11.45 2.90
C PHE A 289 10.98 -12.93 2.80
N PHE A 290 10.09 -13.78 3.30
CA PHE A 290 10.17 -15.23 3.18
C PHE A 290 8.84 -15.74 2.63
N ARG A 291 8.87 -16.71 1.74
CA ARG A 291 7.69 -17.34 1.16
C ARG A 291 7.63 -18.80 1.58
N ASP A 292 6.49 -19.18 2.12
CA ASP A 292 6.11 -20.56 2.39
C ASP A 292 4.77 -20.84 1.69
N GLY A 293 4.85 -21.51 0.53
CA GLY A 293 3.72 -21.69 -0.37
C GLY A 293 3.06 -20.35 -0.76
N GLY A 294 1.79 -20.17 -0.35
CA GLY A 294 1.01 -18.96 -0.63
C GLY A 294 1.10 -17.87 0.45
N THR A 295 1.96 -18.04 1.45
CA THR A 295 2.14 -17.07 2.54
C THR A 295 3.49 -16.39 2.43
N ILE A 296 3.49 -15.05 2.48
CA ILE A 296 4.67 -14.21 2.56
C ILE A 296 4.80 -13.68 3.98
N PHE A 297 5.98 -13.84 4.59
CA PHE A 297 6.34 -13.31 5.90
C PHE A 297 7.32 -12.14 5.75
N PHE A 298 7.15 -11.09 6.55
CA PHE A 298 8.00 -9.91 6.54
C PHE A 298 8.81 -9.83 7.84
N ALA A 299 10.00 -10.43 7.86
CA ALA A 299 10.78 -10.53 9.09
C ALA A 299 11.43 -9.22 9.54
N GLY A 300 11.45 -8.21 8.66
CA GLY A 300 11.97 -6.89 8.97
C GLY A 300 13.30 -6.59 8.31
N GLU A 301 13.97 -5.58 8.85
CA GLU A 301 15.18 -5.01 8.30
C GLU A 301 16.41 -5.78 8.78
N VAL A 302 17.33 -6.11 7.87
CA VAL A 302 18.62 -6.71 8.20
C VAL A 302 19.47 -5.69 8.94
N THR A 303 19.84 -6.01 10.17
CA THR A 303 20.66 -5.17 11.06
C THR A 303 22.10 -5.67 11.16
N ALA A 304 22.32 -6.97 10.98
CA ALA A 304 23.65 -7.56 10.90
C ALA A 304 23.63 -8.81 10.02
N ILE A 305 24.77 -9.08 9.39
CA ILE A 305 25.03 -10.28 8.59
C ILE A 305 26.30 -10.89 9.16
N ASP A 306 26.22 -12.17 9.54
CA ASP A 306 27.36 -12.94 10.00
C ASP A 306 27.55 -14.12 9.03
N GLU A 307 28.58 -13.96 8.19
CA GLU A 307 28.98 -14.94 7.19
C GLU A 307 29.89 -16.00 7.84
N PRO A 308 29.82 -17.27 7.43
CA PRO A 308 30.85 -18.25 7.81
C PRO A 308 32.24 -17.80 7.35
N SER A 309 33.03 -17.24 8.27
CA SER A 309 34.45 -16.98 8.04
C SER A 309 35.27 -18.25 8.29
N GLY A 310 35.69 -18.95 7.24
CA GLY A 310 36.57 -20.12 7.36
C GLY A 310 35.88 -21.40 7.86
N ASP A 311 36.67 -22.40 8.28
CA ASP A 311 36.19 -23.76 8.57
C ASP A 311 35.20 -23.90 9.73
N ALA A 312 34.91 -22.83 10.47
CA ALA A 312 33.93 -22.85 11.54
C ALA A 312 33.11 -21.56 11.59
N LEU A 313 31.79 -21.68 11.51
CA LEU A 313 30.92 -20.73 12.20
C LEU A 313 31.02 -20.96 13.70
N THR A 314 31.10 -19.87 14.45
CA THR A 314 30.95 -19.86 15.90
C THR A 314 29.55 -20.28 16.36
N ALA A 315 28.55 -20.28 15.47
CA ALA A 315 27.19 -20.71 15.77
C ALA A 315 26.83 -22.00 15.01
N THR A 316 26.82 -23.14 15.71
CA THR A 316 26.08 -24.32 15.26
C THR A 316 24.60 -23.94 15.23
N VAL A 317 23.87 -24.25 14.14
CA VAL A 317 22.41 -24.13 14.12
C VAL A 317 21.88 -24.88 15.36
N PRO A 318 21.13 -24.24 16.28
CA PRO A 318 20.63 -24.91 17.48
C PRO A 318 19.64 -26.03 17.10
N THR A 319 20.14 -27.23 16.80
CA THR A 319 19.36 -28.38 16.35
C THR A 319 18.31 -28.81 17.38
N ALA A 320 18.56 -28.57 18.66
CA ALA A 320 17.61 -28.81 19.75
C ALA A 320 16.42 -27.83 19.76
N THR A 321 16.54 -26.64 19.15
CA THR A 321 15.51 -25.60 19.16
C THR A 321 14.66 -25.60 17.90
N PHE A 322 15.20 -26.06 16.77
CA PHE A 322 14.56 -25.89 15.45
C PHE A 322 14.11 -27.18 14.76
N GLY A 323 14.37 -28.34 15.37
CA GLY A 323 14.12 -29.64 14.77
C GLY A 323 15.14 -29.98 13.67
N SER A 324 15.54 -31.24 13.56
CA SER A 324 16.41 -31.67 12.46
C SER A 324 15.61 -31.69 11.17
N VAL A 325 15.94 -30.84 10.21
CA VAL A 325 15.55 -31.11 8.83
C VAL A 325 16.48 -32.21 8.32
N LEU A 326 15.92 -33.42 8.28
CA LEU A 326 16.51 -34.70 7.85
C LEU A 326 17.43 -35.39 8.89
N THR A 327 17.01 -36.60 9.27
CA THR A 327 17.77 -37.55 10.07
C THR A 327 18.93 -38.10 9.22
N GLY A 328 20.07 -37.43 9.25
CA GLY A 328 21.29 -37.92 8.60
C GLY A 328 22.38 -36.86 8.51
N ALA A 329 23.30 -36.89 9.48
CA ALA A 329 24.55 -36.13 9.52
C ALA A 329 24.45 -34.59 9.66
N SER A 330 25.49 -34.04 10.29
CA SER A 330 25.63 -32.67 10.79
C SER A 330 25.19 -31.57 9.81
N GLN A 331 24.32 -30.65 10.25
CA GLN A 331 24.10 -29.38 9.55
C GLN A 331 25.42 -28.60 9.57
N ALA A 332 26.05 -28.51 8.40
CA ALA A 332 27.36 -27.92 8.23
C ALA A 332 27.17 -26.46 7.82
N LYS A 333 27.44 -25.52 8.74
CA LYS A 333 27.51 -24.06 8.51
C LYS A 333 26.19 -23.41 8.00
N ALA A 334 25.94 -22.15 8.36
CA ALA A 334 24.73 -21.40 8.03
C ALA A 334 25.05 -19.90 7.90
N LEU A 335 24.40 -19.23 6.95
CA LEU A 335 24.40 -17.77 6.94
C LEU A 335 23.47 -17.28 8.05
N GLN A 336 23.97 -16.44 8.94
CA GLN A 336 23.18 -15.86 10.02
C GLN A 336 22.83 -14.41 9.68
N LEU A 337 21.53 -14.11 9.67
CA LEU A 337 21.00 -12.77 9.50
C LEU A 337 20.37 -12.33 10.82
N THR A 338 20.70 -11.12 11.28
CA THR A 338 19.98 -10.49 12.40
C THR A 338 18.99 -9.50 11.81
N VAL A 339 17.70 -9.65 12.12
CA VAL A 339 16.64 -8.75 11.66
C VAL A 339 15.97 -8.02 12.80
N SER A 340 15.44 -6.83 12.53
CA SER A 340 14.62 -6.04 13.44
C SER A 340 13.34 -5.58 12.74
N PRO A 341 12.15 -5.71 13.36
CA PRO A 341 11.90 -6.25 14.70
C PRO A 341 11.91 -7.79 14.78
N GLY A 342 11.89 -8.50 13.65
CA GLY A 342 11.66 -9.95 13.62
C GLY A 342 10.17 -10.33 13.66
N LEU A 343 9.87 -11.58 13.31
CA LEU A 343 8.52 -12.14 13.36
C LEU A 343 8.14 -12.50 14.80
N GLU A 344 6.95 -12.08 15.25
CA GLU A 344 6.43 -12.45 16.57
C GLU A 344 6.10 -13.94 16.65
N ASN A 345 5.41 -14.42 15.62
CA ASN A 345 5.05 -15.81 15.43
C ASN A 345 5.78 -16.32 14.18
N PRO A 346 7.08 -16.65 14.29
CA PRO A 346 7.81 -17.16 13.15
C PRO A 346 7.17 -18.47 12.64
N PRO A 347 7.19 -18.72 11.32
CA PRO A 347 6.82 -20.04 10.82
C PRO A 347 7.79 -21.10 11.32
N GLY A 348 7.42 -22.36 11.16
CA GLY A 348 8.38 -23.47 11.29
C GLY A 348 9.51 -23.37 10.25
N PRO A 349 10.41 -24.37 10.18
CA PRO A 349 11.46 -24.38 9.17
C PRO A 349 10.88 -24.28 7.76
N VAL A 350 11.26 -23.22 7.03
CA VAL A 350 10.80 -23.00 5.65
C VAL A 350 11.83 -23.62 4.72
N THR A 351 11.47 -24.75 4.11
CA THR A 351 12.33 -25.44 3.13
C THR A 351 11.87 -25.10 1.73
N THR A 352 12.84 -24.75 0.90
CA THR A 352 12.61 -24.16 -0.41
C THR A 352 13.53 -24.82 -1.40
N SER A 353 12.95 -25.48 -2.39
CA SER A 353 13.67 -26.15 -3.47
C SER A 353 13.80 -25.22 -4.67
N TYR A 354 14.95 -25.28 -5.33
CA TYR A 354 15.37 -24.39 -6.39
C TYR A 354 15.97 -25.19 -7.53
N THR A 355 15.69 -24.75 -8.76
CA THR A 355 16.33 -25.24 -9.98
C THR A 355 17.45 -24.31 -10.46
N SER A 356 17.70 -23.22 -9.72
CA SER A 356 18.68 -22.17 -10.02
C SER A 356 19.16 -21.49 -8.72
N SER A 357 20.21 -20.67 -8.79
CA SER A 357 20.79 -19.94 -7.64
C SER A 357 19.96 -18.74 -7.15
N THR A 358 18.79 -18.48 -7.75
CA THR A 358 17.89 -17.41 -7.34
C THR A 358 16.63 -17.98 -6.69
N PRO A 359 16.60 -18.06 -5.36
CA PRO A 359 15.45 -18.56 -4.64
C PRO A 359 14.16 -17.76 -4.82
N ASP A 360 13.04 -18.45 -5.11
CA ASP A 360 11.69 -17.85 -5.08
C ASP A 360 11.14 -17.71 -3.65
N GLY A 361 11.82 -18.34 -2.68
CA GLY A 361 11.43 -18.48 -1.29
C GLY A 361 11.91 -17.36 -0.38
N ILE A 362 12.90 -16.58 -0.79
CA ILE A 362 13.53 -15.55 0.04
C ILE A 362 14.07 -14.41 -0.82
N GLY A 363 13.99 -13.20 -0.29
CA GLY A 363 14.56 -12.04 -0.94
C GLY A 363 14.36 -10.77 -0.15
N THR A 364 14.49 -9.66 -0.87
CA THR A 364 14.26 -8.34 -0.34
C THR A 364 12.95 -7.76 -0.85
N ILE A 365 12.36 -6.88 -0.06
CA ILE A 365 11.10 -6.22 -0.37
C ILE A 365 11.26 -4.71 -0.24
N VAL A 366 10.79 -3.99 -1.26
CA VAL A 366 10.59 -2.55 -1.21
C VAL A 366 9.13 -2.24 -1.50
N SER A 367 8.61 -1.16 -0.94
CA SER A 367 7.25 -0.69 -1.20
C SER A 367 7.25 0.53 -2.10
N GLN A 368 6.21 0.68 -2.91
CA GLN A 368 5.92 1.93 -3.62
C GLN A 368 5.90 3.15 -2.68
N ALA A 369 5.55 2.96 -1.40
CA ALA A 369 5.60 4.02 -0.38
C ALA A 369 7.00 4.59 -0.11
N GLU A 370 8.07 3.83 -0.42
CA GLU A 370 9.46 4.27 -0.20
C GLU A 370 9.89 5.30 -1.23
N THR A 371 9.45 5.11 -2.47
CA THR A 371 9.84 5.94 -3.59
C THR A 371 8.78 7.00 -3.85
N ASP A 372 7.54 6.61 -4.05
CA ASP A 372 6.44 7.52 -4.35
C ASP A 372 5.10 6.82 -4.10
N PRO A 373 4.46 6.98 -2.92
CA PRO A 373 3.15 6.40 -2.68
C PRO A 373 2.12 6.93 -3.68
N ILE A 374 1.74 6.10 -4.64
CA ILE A 374 0.79 6.42 -5.72
C ILE A 374 -0.61 5.98 -5.33
N ILE A 375 -1.61 6.81 -5.63
CA ILE A 375 -3.03 6.44 -5.53
C ILE A 375 -3.59 6.21 -6.93
N ALA A 376 -4.28 5.08 -7.14
CA ALA A 376 -5.02 4.82 -8.36
C ALA A 376 -6.41 5.46 -8.30
N ILE A 377 -6.74 6.24 -9.32
CA ILE A 377 -8.06 6.81 -9.52
C ILE A 377 -8.82 5.87 -10.46
N LYS A 378 -9.73 5.10 -9.89
CA LYS A 378 -10.54 4.12 -10.62
C LYS A 378 -11.59 4.78 -11.48
N SER A 379 -12.27 5.79 -10.95
CA SER A 379 -13.23 6.57 -11.72
C SER A 379 -13.46 7.95 -11.12
N ILE A 380 -13.78 8.91 -11.98
CA ILE A 380 -14.24 10.24 -11.66
C ILE A 380 -15.50 10.48 -12.49
N GLU A 381 -16.54 11.01 -11.86
CA GLU A 381 -17.72 11.55 -12.51
C GLU A 381 -18.05 12.90 -11.88
N ILE A 382 -17.90 13.98 -12.64
CA ILE A 382 -18.26 15.33 -12.22
C ILE A 382 -19.34 15.86 -13.15
N LYS A 383 -20.41 16.41 -12.58
CA LYS A 383 -21.52 17.01 -13.31
C LYS A 383 -21.73 18.42 -12.79
N TYR A 384 -21.75 19.39 -13.70
CA TYR A 384 -22.06 20.78 -13.40
C TYR A 384 -22.78 21.44 -14.58
N GLN A 385 -23.48 22.54 -14.33
CA GLN A 385 -24.10 23.38 -15.33
C GLN A 385 -23.33 24.68 -15.44
N LEU A 386 -23.13 25.18 -16.65
CA LEU A 386 -22.61 26.53 -16.90
C LEU A 386 -23.72 27.40 -17.45
N GLU A 387 -23.83 28.62 -16.91
CA GLU A 387 -24.63 29.69 -17.49
C GLU A 387 -23.74 30.44 -18.48
N VAL A 388 -24.08 30.35 -19.76
CA VAL A 388 -23.39 31.07 -20.82
C VAL A 388 -24.29 32.20 -21.29
N SER A 389 -23.87 33.44 -21.06
CA SER A 389 -24.49 34.61 -21.69
C SER A 389 -23.84 34.84 -23.04
N TYR A 390 -24.61 34.79 -24.11
CA TYR A 390 -24.17 35.30 -25.40
C TYR A 390 -24.43 36.80 -25.45
N ASP A 391 -23.42 37.59 -25.10
CA ASP A 391 -23.29 38.97 -25.58
C ASP A 391 -22.24 38.96 -26.71
N GLY A 392 -22.54 39.68 -27.79
CA GLY A 392 -21.68 39.82 -28.96
C GLY A 392 -20.38 40.56 -28.68
#